data_AF-A0A3S1BN38-F1
#
_entry.id   AF-A0A3S1BN38-F1
#
_cell.length_a   1.000
_cell.length_b   1.000
_cell.length_c   1.000
_cell.angle_alpha   90.00
_cell.angle_beta   90.00
_cell.angle_gamma   90.00
#
_symmetry.space_group_name_H-M   'P 1'
#
loop_
_entity.id
_entity.type
_entity.pdbx_description
1 polymer ?
#
loop_
_entity_poly.entity_id
_entity_poly.type
_entity_poly.pdbx_seq_one_letter_code
_entity_poly.pdbx_strand_id
1 'polypeptide(L)'
;MSWPDTWRKRITYVLLAPIVFPLFLTLPDVRRPDRRKWFPITFTGSICWIAGFSYLMVWWANQAGETIGIPDEVMGLTILAAGTSIPDLITSVIVAKKGFGDMAVSSSVGSNIFDITVGLPVPWMLYSAVNAGDPYEVSSDGLLCSIFLLFIMLIAVIACIAISGWKMSKVLGVAMMLLYLVFVTLAVLLEYGKIACPKL
;
A
#
# COMPACT_ATOMS: atom_id res chain seq x y z
N MET A 1 -19.73 -21.82 -0.34
CA MET A 1 -18.37 -22.37 -0.43
C MET A 1 -18.45 -23.66 -1.23
N SER A 2 -18.12 -23.62 -2.52
CA SER A 2 -18.08 -24.83 -3.36
C SER A 2 -16.67 -25.43 -3.29
N TRP A 3 -16.59 -26.76 -3.12
CA TRP A 3 -15.32 -27.47 -3.10
C TRP A 3 -14.66 -27.40 -4.48
N PRO A 4 -13.38 -26.98 -4.59
CA PRO A 4 -12.77 -26.80 -5.90
C PRO A 4 -12.36 -28.13 -6.57
N ASP A 5 -12.55 -28.22 -7.89
CA ASP A 5 -12.31 -29.44 -8.67
C ASP A 5 -10.82 -29.70 -8.96
N THR A 6 -9.99 -28.66 -9.01
CA THR A 6 -8.57 -28.75 -9.39
C THR A 6 -7.67 -28.96 -8.17
N TRP A 7 -6.69 -29.87 -8.26
CA TRP A 7 -5.72 -30.16 -7.17
C TRP A 7 -5.03 -28.91 -6.61
N ARG A 8 -4.58 -27.98 -7.48
CA ARG A 8 -3.98 -26.71 -7.07
C ARG A 8 -4.93 -25.86 -6.23
N LYS A 9 -6.20 -25.77 -6.63
CA LYS A 9 -7.22 -24.99 -5.92
C LYS A 9 -7.56 -25.62 -4.55
N ARG A 10 -7.49 -26.95 -4.42
CA ARG A 10 -7.67 -27.65 -3.13
C ARG A 10 -6.54 -27.35 -2.15
N ILE A 11 -5.28 -27.37 -2.61
CA ILE A 11 -4.13 -26.99 -1.77
C ILE A 11 -4.26 -25.53 -1.32
N THR A 12 -4.54 -24.62 -2.25
CA THR A 12 -4.75 -23.20 -1.92
C THR A 12 -5.92 -23.00 -0.95
N TYR A 13 -7.00 -23.76 -1.10
CA TYR A 13 -8.14 -23.73 -0.19
C TYR A 13 -7.77 -24.18 1.22
N VAL A 14 -7.01 -25.27 1.37
CA VAL A 14 -6.59 -25.78 2.69
C VAL A 14 -5.62 -24.80 3.37
N LEU A 15 -4.70 -24.19 2.61
CA LEU A 15 -3.78 -23.18 3.14
C LEU A 15 -4.51 -21.90 3.59
N LEU A 16 -5.54 -21.47 2.86
CA LEU A 16 -6.34 -20.30 3.20
C LEU A 16 -7.47 -20.58 4.19
N ALA A 17 -7.81 -21.85 4.43
CA ALA A 17 -8.88 -22.27 5.34
C ALA A 17 -8.81 -21.61 6.74
N PRO A 18 -7.65 -21.53 7.43
CA PRO A 18 -7.59 -20.89 8.74
C PRO A 18 -7.94 -19.40 8.73
N ILE A 19 -7.79 -18.70 7.60
CA ILE A 19 -8.12 -17.28 7.45
C ILE A 19 -9.56 -17.12 6.94
N VAL A 20 -9.95 -17.95 5.97
CA VAL A 20 -11.24 -17.85 5.30
C VAL A 20 -12.37 -18.39 6.17
N PHE A 21 -12.11 -19.36 7.05
CA PHE A 21 -13.12 -19.93 7.94
C PHE A 21 -13.64 -18.92 8.98
N PRO A 22 -12.80 -18.16 9.71
CA PRO A 22 -13.24 -17.04 10.56
C PRO A 22 -14.02 -15.98 9.78
N LEU A 23 -13.55 -15.63 8.57
CA LEU A 23 -14.24 -14.66 7.71
C LEU A 23 -15.63 -15.15 7.30
N PHE A 24 -15.75 -16.42 6.94
CA PHE A 24 -17.02 -17.03 6.55
C PHE A 24 -18.01 -17.12 7.72
N LEU A 25 -17.51 -17.36 8.94
CA LEU A 25 -18.34 -17.40 10.15
C LEU A 25 -18.86 -16.01 10.53
N THR A 26 -18.04 -14.97 10.37
CA THR A 26 -18.32 -13.62 10.86
C THR A 26 -18.98 -12.70 9.82
N LEU A 27 -18.78 -12.95 8.51
CA LEU A 27 -19.33 -12.12 7.44
C LEU A 27 -20.48 -12.82 6.71
N PRO A 28 -21.71 -12.26 6.73
CA PRO A 28 -22.81 -12.82 5.97
C PRO A 28 -22.60 -12.65 4.46
N ASP A 29 -22.85 -13.71 3.69
CA ASP A 29 -22.75 -13.65 2.23
C ASP A 29 -23.96 -12.94 1.62
N VAL A 30 -23.78 -11.65 1.31
CA VAL A 30 -24.79 -10.77 0.71
C VAL A 30 -24.97 -10.96 -0.80
N ARG A 31 -24.20 -11.85 -1.43
CA ARG A 31 -24.40 -12.22 -2.84
C ARG A 31 -25.68 -13.03 -3.03
N ARG A 32 -26.18 -13.65 -1.95
CA ARG A 32 -27.46 -14.36 -1.95
C ARG A 32 -28.63 -13.36 -1.84
N PRO A 33 -29.66 -13.45 -2.69
CA PRO A 33 -30.76 -12.50 -2.72
C PRO A 33 -31.47 -12.36 -1.36
N ASP A 34 -31.60 -13.45 -0.61
CA ASP A 34 -32.27 -13.48 0.71
C ASP A 34 -31.50 -12.71 1.80
N ARG A 35 -30.18 -12.53 1.63
CA ARG A 35 -29.29 -11.93 2.64
C ARG A 35 -28.83 -10.53 2.29
N ARG A 36 -29.33 -9.94 1.19
CA ARG A 36 -28.95 -8.60 0.73
C ARG A 36 -29.19 -7.49 1.77
N LYS A 37 -30.15 -7.69 2.68
CA LYS A 37 -30.46 -6.77 3.80
C LYS A 37 -29.29 -6.63 4.80
N TRP A 38 -28.39 -7.62 4.86
CA TRP A 38 -27.23 -7.64 5.75
C TRP A 38 -26.00 -6.94 5.16
N PHE A 39 -26.18 -6.17 4.08
CA PHE A 39 -25.13 -5.38 3.44
C PHE A 39 -24.36 -4.47 4.42
N PRO A 40 -25.01 -3.67 5.29
CA PRO A 40 -24.28 -2.80 6.21
C PRO A 40 -23.39 -3.59 7.17
N ILE A 41 -23.89 -4.70 7.71
CA ILE A 41 -23.15 -5.55 8.64
C ILE A 41 -21.95 -6.20 7.95
N THR A 42 -22.13 -6.67 6.72
CA THR A 42 -21.03 -7.27 5.94
C THR A 42 -19.97 -6.24 5.58
N PHE A 43 -20.40 -5.01 5.24
CA PHE A 43 -19.50 -3.91 4.91
C PHE A 43 -18.68 -3.49 6.13
N THR A 44 -19.34 -3.20 7.25
CA THR A 44 -18.67 -2.83 8.52
C THR A 44 -17.77 -3.96 9.03
N GLY A 45 -18.24 -5.21 8.98
CA GLY A 45 -17.43 -6.37 9.37
C GLY A 45 -16.19 -6.53 8.50
N SER A 46 -16.29 -6.28 7.20
CA SER A 46 -15.13 -6.32 6.29
C SER A 46 -14.11 -5.25 6.64
N ILE A 47 -14.56 -4.04 7.00
CA ILE A 47 -13.68 -2.96 7.47
C ILE A 47 -12.93 -3.38 8.74
N CYS A 48 -13.63 -3.97 9.72
CA CYS A 48 -12.99 -4.47 10.95
C CYS A 48 -11.93 -5.55 10.66
N TRP A 49 -12.21 -6.48 9.75
CA TRP A 49 -11.23 -7.50 9.36
C TRP A 49 -10.02 -6.91 8.63
N ILE A 50 -10.23 -5.95 7.72
CA ILE A 50 -9.14 -5.24 7.06
C ILE A 50 -8.29 -4.53 8.11
N ALA A 51 -8.89 -3.83 9.08
CA ALA A 51 -8.16 -3.18 10.17
C ALA A 51 -7.35 -4.18 11.01
N GLY A 52 -7.94 -5.32 11.36
CA GLY A 52 -7.25 -6.39 12.10
C GLY A 52 -6.07 -6.99 11.32
N PHE A 53 -6.25 -7.29 10.04
CA PHE A 53 -5.16 -7.80 9.20
C PHE A 53 -4.08 -6.75 8.94
N SER A 54 -4.44 -5.49 8.78
CA SER A 54 -3.46 -4.39 8.66
C SER A 54 -2.63 -4.25 9.92
N TYR A 55 -3.23 -4.35 11.11
CA TYR A 55 -2.49 -4.35 12.38
C TYR A 55 -1.51 -5.53 12.47
N LEU A 56 -1.96 -6.74 12.15
CA LEU A 56 -1.10 -7.93 12.16
C LEU A 56 0.04 -7.81 11.15
N MET A 57 -0.22 -7.26 9.96
CA MET A 57 0.80 -7.03 8.94
C MET A 57 1.90 -6.10 9.42
N VAL A 58 1.53 -4.95 10.01
CA VAL A 58 2.50 -3.99 10.56
C VAL A 58 3.28 -4.62 11.72
N TRP A 59 2.58 -5.28 12.64
CA TRP A 59 3.24 -5.92 13.78
C TRP A 59 4.23 -6.99 13.37
N TRP A 60 3.86 -7.90 12.45
CA TRP A 60 4.77 -8.92 11.94
C TRP A 60 5.93 -8.33 11.14
N ALA A 61 5.71 -7.25 10.39
CA ALA A 61 6.79 -6.57 9.68
C ALA A 61 7.82 -5.99 10.64
N ASN A 62 7.39 -5.29 11.70
CA ASN A 62 8.31 -4.70 12.69
C ASN A 62 9.08 -5.80 13.45
N GLN A 63 8.39 -6.86 13.89
CA GLN A 63 9.05 -8.00 14.56
C GLN A 63 10.07 -8.71 13.66
N ALA A 64 9.78 -8.85 12.36
CA ALA A 64 10.74 -9.37 11.40
C ALA A 64 11.92 -8.40 11.19
N GLY A 65 11.65 -7.09 11.13
CA GLY A 65 12.67 -6.03 11.04
C GLY A 65 13.64 -6.07 12.21
N GLU A 66 13.13 -6.08 13.44
CA GLU A 66 13.91 -6.19 14.68
C GLU A 66 14.80 -7.45 14.69
N THR A 67 14.27 -8.58 14.22
CA THR A 67 15.02 -9.85 14.17
C THR A 67 16.17 -9.81 13.16
N ILE A 68 16.00 -9.11 12.05
CA ILE A 68 16.99 -9.00 10.96
C ILE A 68 17.94 -7.81 11.19
N GLY A 69 17.59 -6.88 12.08
CA GLY A 69 18.33 -5.64 12.33
C GLY A 69 18.06 -4.56 11.28
N ILE A 70 16.87 -4.56 10.67
CA ILE A 70 16.43 -3.55 9.70
C ILE A 70 15.59 -2.51 10.43
N PRO A 71 15.84 -1.19 10.26
CA PRO A 71 15.04 -0.13 10.86
C PRO A 71 13.56 -0.21 10.45
N ASP A 72 12.65 0.15 11.36
CA ASP A 72 11.21 0.12 11.12
C ASP A 72 10.81 1.04 9.94
N GLU A 73 11.52 2.15 9.76
CA GLU A 73 11.34 3.08 8.64
C GLU A 73 11.59 2.40 7.30
N VAL A 74 12.66 1.60 7.19
CA VAL A 74 13.01 0.83 5.99
C VAL A 74 11.97 -0.27 5.74
N MET A 75 11.50 -0.95 6.79
CA MET A 75 10.42 -1.94 6.68
C MET A 75 9.12 -1.31 6.19
N GLY A 76 8.79 -0.11 6.67
CA GLY A 76 7.68 0.72 6.22
C GLY A 76 7.76 1.08 4.74
N LEU A 77 8.90 1.67 4.34
CA LEU A 77 9.15 2.14 2.98
C LEU A 77 9.20 1.03 1.92
N THR A 78 9.47 -0.22 2.33
CA THR A 78 9.67 -1.34 1.41
C THR A 78 8.57 -2.39 1.52
N ILE A 79 8.57 -3.17 2.60
CA ILE A 79 7.70 -4.35 2.76
C ILE A 79 6.25 -3.93 2.92
N LEU A 80 5.97 -2.97 3.82
CA LEU A 80 4.61 -2.51 4.07
C LEU A 80 4.05 -1.74 2.88
N ALA A 81 4.84 -0.81 2.31
CA ALA A 81 4.46 -0.07 1.10
C ALA A 81 4.17 -0.99 -0.09
N ALA A 82 4.98 -2.03 -0.31
CA ALA A 82 4.72 -3.02 -1.35
C ALA A 82 3.45 -3.84 -1.05
N GLY A 83 3.27 -4.27 0.20
CA GLY A 83 2.13 -5.07 0.64
C GLY A 83 0.78 -4.40 0.38
N THR A 84 0.68 -3.10 0.68
CA THR A 84 -0.55 -2.31 0.44
C THR A 84 -0.76 -2.00 -1.04
N SER A 85 0.31 -1.86 -1.84
CA SER A 85 0.22 -1.49 -3.25
C SER A 85 -0.01 -2.68 -4.21
N ILE A 86 0.28 -3.92 -3.80
CA ILE A 86 0.09 -5.12 -4.65
C ILE A 86 -1.36 -5.31 -5.11
N PRO A 87 -2.40 -5.21 -4.25
CA PRO A 87 -3.78 -5.32 -4.67
C PRO A 87 -4.15 -4.27 -5.74
N ASP A 88 -3.74 -3.02 -5.54
CA ASP A 88 -4.02 -1.91 -6.45
C ASP A 88 -3.26 -2.04 -7.76
N LEU A 89 -2.05 -2.59 -7.73
CA LEU A 89 -1.31 -2.96 -8.94
C LEU A 89 -2.08 -4.02 -9.74
N ILE A 90 -2.59 -5.05 -9.08
CA ILE A 90 -3.35 -6.13 -9.75
C ILE A 90 -4.61 -5.56 -10.41
N THR A 91 -5.39 -4.76 -9.68
CA THR A 91 -6.61 -4.15 -10.23
C THR A 91 -6.30 -3.21 -11.39
N SER A 92 -5.28 -2.36 -11.26
CA SER A 92 -4.82 -1.44 -12.31
C SER A 92 -4.34 -2.18 -13.56
N VAL A 93 -3.59 -3.28 -13.42
CA VAL A 93 -3.14 -4.11 -14.54
C VAL A 93 -4.33 -4.78 -15.25
N ILE A 94 -5.33 -5.26 -14.50
CA ILE A 94 -6.53 -5.87 -15.09
C ILE A 94 -7.31 -4.82 -15.91
N VAL A 95 -7.49 -3.62 -15.38
CA VAL A 95 -8.20 -2.51 -16.04
C VAL A 95 -7.43 -2.03 -17.28
N ALA A 96 -6.11 -1.87 -17.18
CA ALA A 96 -5.25 -1.52 -18.30
C ALA A 96 -5.31 -2.56 -19.44
N LYS A 97 -5.30 -3.86 -19.10
CA LYS A 97 -5.44 -4.95 -20.09
C LYS A 97 -6.78 -4.95 -20.81
N LYS A 98 -7.83 -4.37 -20.22
CA LYS A 98 -9.14 -4.19 -20.84
C LYS A 98 -9.21 -2.98 -21.77
N GLY A 99 -8.11 -2.26 -21.95
CA GLY A 99 -8.04 -1.05 -22.79
C GLY A 99 -8.31 0.25 -22.04
N PHE A 100 -8.58 0.20 -20.73
CA PHE A 100 -8.85 1.39 -19.91
C PHE A 100 -7.58 1.89 -19.21
N GLY A 101 -6.55 2.20 -20.00
CA GLY A 101 -5.25 2.67 -19.48
C GLY A 101 -5.36 3.95 -18.65
N ASP A 102 -6.17 4.91 -19.10
CA ASP A 102 -6.37 6.19 -18.39
C ASP A 102 -7.01 6.00 -17.01
N MET A 103 -7.90 5.00 -16.88
CA MET A 103 -8.52 4.63 -15.60
C MET A 103 -7.50 3.99 -14.65
N ALA A 104 -6.58 3.18 -15.18
CA ALA A 104 -5.51 2.59 -14.38
C ALA A 104 -4.55 3.68 -13.85
N VAL A 105 -4.18 4.65 -14.69
CA VAL A 105 -3.33 5.77 -14.28
C VAL A 105 -4.03 6.67 -13.27
N SER A 106 -5.30 7.03 -13.50
CA SER A 106 -6.04 7.90 -12.59
C SER A 106 -6.28 7.24 -11.22
N SER A 107 -6.53 5.93 -11.17
CA SER A 107 -6.64 5.18 -9.91
C SER A 107 -5.32 5.15 -9.14
N SER A 108 -4.20 4.95 -9.84
CA SER A 108 -2.87 4.93 -9.21
C SER A 108 -2.44 6.29 -8.69
N VAL A 109 -2.73 7.37 -9.42
CA VAL A 109 -2.44 8.74 -8.96
C VAL A 109 -3.38 9.16 -7.83
N GLY A 110 -4.67 8.82 -7.94
CA GLY A 110 -5.71 9.20 -6.97
C GLY A 110 -5.52 8.55 -5.60
N SER A 111 -5.11 7.28 -5.55
CA SER A 111 -4.80 6.56 -4.29
C SER A 111 -3.66 7.23 -3.52
N ASN A 112 -2.54 7.52 -4.17
CA ASN A 112 -1.41 8.22 -3.53
C ASN A 112 -1.80 9.63 -3.02
N ILE A 113 -2.64 10.36 -3.77
CA ILE A 113 -3.14 11.66 -3.32
C ILE A 113 -4.02 11.48 -2.08
N PHE A 114 -4.90 10.47 -2.07
CA PHE A 114 -5.75 10.16 -0.93
C PHE A 114 -4.94 9.77 0.31
N ASP A 115 -3.88 8.97 0.15
CA ASP A 115 -3.02 8.57 1.26
C ASP A 115 -2.32 9.76 1.91
N ILE A 116 -1.81 10.71 1.11
CA ILE A 116 -1.16 11.92 1.63
C ILE A 116 -2.16 12.89 2.25
N THR A 117 -3.34 13.06 1.64
CA THR A 117 -4.32 14.09 2.06
C THR A 117 -5.28 13.63 3.15
N VAL A 118 -5.57 12.33 3.23
CA VAL A 118 -6.53 11.73 4.18
C VAL A 118 -5.85 10.65 5.01
N GLY A 119 -5.05 9.78 4.40
CA GLY A 119 -4.40 8.65 5.08
C GLY A 119 -3.44 9.06 6.20
N LEU A 120 -2.63 10.11 6.00
CA LEU A 120 -1.72 10.64 7.04
C LEU A 120 -2.41 11.57 8.05
N PRO A 121 -3.23 12.57 7.63
CA PRO A 121 -3.75 13.55 8.58
C PRO A 121 -4.83 12.98 9.51
N VAL A 122 -5.65 12.04 9.05
CA VAL A 122 -6.76 11.51 9.87
C VAL A 122 -6.24 10.77 11.12
N PRO A 123 -5.26 9.85 11.05
CA PRO A 123 -4.66 9.24 12.23
C PRO A 123 -3.99 10.25 13.17
N TRP A 124 -3.28 11.26 12.64
CA TRP A 124 -2.65 12.29 13.47
C TRP A 124 -3.68 13.17 14.19
N MET A 125 -4.76 13.56 13.50
CA MET A 125 -5.86 14.30 14.11
C MET A 125 -6.55 13.47 15.19
N LEU A 126 -6.78 12.18 14.93
CA LEU A 126 -7.37 11.27 15.91
C LEU A 126 -6.45 11.09 17.13
N TYR A 127 -5.14 10.93 16.92
CA TYR A 127 -4.15 10.86 17.99
C TYR A 127 -4.16 12.11 18.84
N SER A 128 -4.11 13.30 18.22
CA SER A 128 -4.12 14.57 18.94
C SER A 128 -5.44 14.79 19.69
N ALA A 129 -6.58 14.40 19.11
CA ALA A 129 -7.88 14.50 19.76
C ALA A 129 -7.99 13.59 21.00
N VAL A 130 -7.38 12.40 20.98
CA VAL A 130 -7.37 11.46 22.12
C VAL A 130 -6.37 11.89 23.19
N ASN A 131 -5.23 12.46 22.81
CA ASN A 131 -4.17 12.91 23.73
C ASN A 131 -4.26 14.40 24.10
N ALA A 132 -5.49 14.90 24.31
CA ALA A 132 -5.73 16.25 24.82
C ALA A 132 -5.05 17.41 24.03
N GLY A 133 -4.81 17.23 22.74
CA GLY A 133 -4.16 18.23 21.88
C GLY A 133 -2.65 18.12 21.79
N ASP A 134 -2.03 17.09 22.39
CA ASP A 134 -0.59 16.87 22.25
C ASP A 134 -0.22 16.61 20.77
N PRO A 135 0.81 17.31 20.24
CA PRO A 135 1.27 17.09 18.88
C PRO A 135 1.97 15.73 18.76
N TYR A 136 1.78 15.06 17.64
CA TYR A 136 2.54 13.86 17.31
C TYR A 136 3.94 14.28 16.84
N GLU A 137 4.99 13.93 17.59
CA GLU A 137 6.36 14.22 17.21
C GLU A 137 6.80 13.32 16.04
N VAL A 138 7.13 13.95 14.91
CA VAL A 138 7.67 13.26 13.74
C VAL A 138 9.19 13.37 13.78
N SER A 139 9.87 12.22 13.79
CA SER A 139 11.32 12.12 13.68
C SER A 139 11.79 12.96 12.48
N SER A 140 12.54 14.03 12.76
CA SER A 140 12.88 15.06 11.77
C SER A 140 14.24 14.83 11.10
N ASP A 141 15.01 13.84 11.56
CA ASP A 141 16.32 13.52 10.99
C ASP A 141 16.14 13.08 9.52
N GLY A 142 16.65 13.88 8.59
CA GLY A 142 16.59 13.59 7.16
C GLY A 142 15.24 13.87 6.48
N LEU A 143 14.21 14.36 7.19
CA LEU A 143 12.88 14.64 6.62
C LEU A 143 12.94 15.60 5.43
N LEU A 144 13.76 16.65 5.51
CA LEU A 144 13.96 17.59 4.40
C LEU A 144 14.53 16.90 3.16
N CYS A 145 15.53 16.03 3.32
CA CYS A 145 16.10 15.28 2.21
C CYS A 145 15.08 14.31 1.61
N SER A 146 14.29 13.62 2.44
CA SER A 146 13.22 12.73 1.97
C SER A 146 12.16 13.49 1.16
N ILE A 147 11.77 14.70 1.61
CA ILE A 147 10.86 15.59 0.87
C ILE A 147 11.47 15.97 -0.49
N PHE A 148 12.71 16.42 -0.53
CA PHE A 148 13.37 16.77 -1.80
C PHE A 148 13.49 15.57 -2.74
N LEU A 149 13.84 14.38 -2.24
CA LEU A 149 13.90 13.15 -3.02
C LEU A 149 12.53 12.80 -3.62
N LEU A 150 11.45 12.92 -2.84
CA LEU A 150 10.09 12.70 -3.31
C LEU A 150 9.69 13.69 -4.41
N PHE A 151 10.03 14.98 -4.27
CA PHE A 151 9.77 15.99 -5.30
C PHE A 151 10.56 15.71 -6.59
N ILE A 152 11.84 15.34 -6.48
CA ILE A 152 12.66 14.97 -7.64
C ILE A 152 12.06 13.76 -8.35
N MET A 153 11.63 12.75 -7.59
CA MET A 153 10.95 11.57 -8.14
C MET A 153 9.68 11.95 -8.90
N LEU A 154 8.82 12.80 -8.30
CA LEU A 154 7.59 13.27 -8.93
C LEU A 154 7.87 14.00 -10.24
N ILE A 155 8.84 14.91 -10.26
CA ILE A 155 9.23 15.65 -11.47
C ILE A 155 9.75 14.68 -12.54
N ALA A 156 10.61 13.73 -12.16
CA ALA A 156 11.19 12.76 -13.07
C ALA A 156 10.12 11.82 -13.67
N VAL A 157 9.13 11.42 -12.88
CA VAL A 157 7.95 10.67 -13.34
C VAL A 157 7.15 11.46 -14.37
N ILE A 158 6.79 12.71 -14.06
CA ILE A 158 6.03 13.59 -14.96
C ILE A 158 6.82 13.84 -16.26
N ALA A 159 8.12 14.08 -16.15
CA ALA A 159 9.00 14.27 -17.30
C ALA A 159 9.06 13.01 -18.19
N CYS A 160 9.19 11.82 -17.60
CA CYS A 160 9.17 10.55 -18.36
C CYS A 160 7.86 10.36 -19.13
N ILE A 161 6.72 10.68 -18.51
CA ILE A 161 5.40 10.59 -19.16
C ILE A 161 5.29 11.61 -20.29
N ALA A 162 5.73 12.85 -20.06
CA ALA A 162 5.70 13.93 -21.05
C ALA A 162 6.59 13.61 -22.27
N ILE A 163 7.81 13.11 -22.06
CA ILE A 163 8.74 12.70 -23.13
C ILE A 163 8.15 11.53 -23.93
N SER A 164 7.39 10.65 -23.29
CA SER A 164 6.70 9.53 -23.94
C SER A 164 5.45 9.97 -24.73
N GLY A 165 5.19 11.26 -24.84
CA GLY A 165 4.07 11.82 -25.60
C GLY A 165 2.71 11.37 -25.05
N TRP A 166 2.60 11.18 -23.73
CA TRP A 166 1.38 10.71 -23.05
C TRP A 166 0.88 9.35 -23.55
N LYS A 167 1.79 8.50 -24.06
CA LYS A 167 1.46 7.14 -24.50
C LYS A 167 2.02 6.10 -23.55
N MET A 168 1.16 5.18 -23.13
CA MET A 168 1.51 4.00 -22.34
C MET A 168 2.30 3.01 -23.21
N SER A 169 3.62 3.11 -23.20
CA SER A 169 4.54 2.20 -23.92
C SER A 169 5.25 1.25 -22.96
N LYS A 170 5.73 0.11 -23.49
CA LYS A 170 6.57 -0.83 -22.70
C LYS A 170 7.88 -0.17 -22.24
N VAL A 171 8.42 0.73 -23.06
CA VAL A 171 9.65 1.48 -22.76
C VAL A 171 9.44 2.42 -21.57
N LEU A 172 8.32 3.16 -21.55
CA LEU A 172 7.92 3.98 -20.41
C LEU A 172 7.83 3.13 -19.13
N GLY A 173 7.16 1.97 -19.19
CA GLY A 173 7.05 1.06 -18.04
C GLY A 173 8.40 0.60 -17.50
N VAL A 174 9.35 0.22 -18.36
CA VAL A 174 10.71 -0.16 -17.95
C VAL A 174 11.46 1.04 -17.34
N ALA A 175 11.34 2.22 -17.95
CA ALA A 175 11.94 3.44 -17.43
C ALA A 175 11.41 3.80 -16.03
N MET A 176 10.09 3.67 -15.81
CA MET A 176 9.47 3.90 -14.50
C MET A 176 9.94 2.89 -13.45
N MET A 177 10.08 1.62 -13.82
CA MET A 177 10.61 0.59 -12.91
C MET A 177 12.07 0.86 -12.51
N LEU A 178 12.91 1.28 -13.47
CA LEU A 178 14.30 1.66 -13.17
C LEU A 178 14.35 2.88 -12.24
N LEU A 179 13.53 3.89 -12.50
CA LEU A 179 13.43 5.09 -11.66
C LEU A 179 12.98 4.76 -10.24
N TYR A 180 12.00 3.86 -10.09
CA TYR A 180 11.57 3.34 -8.80
C TYR A 180 12.70 2.63 -8.04
N LEU A 181 13.45 1.74 -8.71
CA LEU A 181 14.58 1.03 -8.08
C LEU A 181 15.69 2.00 -7.63
N VAL A 182 16.01 3.00 -8.44
CA VAL A 182 16.97 4.06 -8.07
C VAL A 182 16.45 4.84 -6.86
N PHE A 183 15.19 5.24 -6.87
CA PHE A 183 14.57 5.97 -5.78
C PHE A 183 14.58 5.17 -4.46
N VAL A 184 14.13 3.92 -4.47
CA VAL A 184 14.13 3.06 -3.28
C VAL A 184 15.54 2.85 -2.77
N THR A 185 16.51 2.63 -3.65
CA THR A 185 17.92 2.47 -3.24
C THR A 185 18.45 3.73 -2.56
N LEU A 186 18.17 4.92 -3.11
CA LEU A 186 18.57 6.19 -2.52
C LEU A 186 17.89 6.45 -1.17
N ALA A 187 16.58 6.19 -1.08
CA ALA A 187 15.81 6.34 0.16
C ALA A 187 16.36 5.43 1.27
N VAL A 188 16.63 4.16 0.95
CA VAL A 188 17.20 3.20 1.90
C VAL A 188 18.63 3.60 2.31
N LEU A 189 19.48 4.04 1.36
CA LEU A 189 20.84 4.49 1.68
C LEU A 189 20.86 5.75 2.57
N LEU A 190 19.87 6.62 2.41
CA LEU A 190 19.68 7.79 3.27
C LEU A 190 19.29 7.37 4.69
N GLU A 191 18.35 6.43 4.83
CA GLU A 191 17.90 5.93 6.12
C GLU A 191 18.99 5.18 6.89
N TYR A 192 19.80 4.36 6.22
CA TYR A 192 20.97 3.71 6.83
C TYR A 192 22.13 4.67 7.12
N GLY A 193 21.98 5.98 6.90
CA GLY A 193 23.00 6.99 7.17
C GLY A 193 24.25 6.88 6.28
N LYS A 194 24.18 6.13 5.17
CA LYS A 194 25.30 6.03 4.20
C LYS A 194 25.42 7.27 3.34
N ILE A 195 24.31 7.97 3.13
CA ILE A 195 24.27 9.28 2.48
C ILE A 195 23.97 10.30 3.58
N ALA A 196 24.94 11.16 3.87
CA ALA A 196 24.75 12.23 4.84
C ALA A 196 23.81 13.29 4.24
N CYS A 197 22.63 13.46 4.84
CA CYS A 197 21.81 14.64 4.60
C CYS A 197 22.51 15.84 5.28
N PRO A 198 22.72 16.97 4.59
CA PRO A 198 23.23 18.17 5.24
C PRO A 198 22.24 18.58 6.33
N LYS A 199 22.70 18.57 7.59
CA LYS A 199 21.94 19.13 8.70
C LYS A 199 21.90 20.64 8.49
N LEU A 200 20.69 21.21 8.39
CA LEU A 200 20.51 22.66 8.56
C LEU A 200 20.65 23.02 10.04
#